data_AF-A0A916T5J6-F1
#
_entry.id   AF-A0A916T5J6-F1
#
_cell.length_a   1.000
_cell.length_b   1.000
_cell.length_c   1.000
_cell.angle_alpha   90.00
_cell.angle_beta   90.00
_cell.angle_gamma   90.00
#
_symmetry.space_group_name_H-M   'P 1'
#
loop_
_entity.id
_entity.type
_entity.pdbx_description
1 polymer ?
#
loop_
_entity_poly.entity_id
_entity_poly.type
_entity_poly.pdbx_seq_one_letter_code
_entity_poly.pdbx_strand_id
1 'polypeptide(L)'
;MAAIIYLSPGEQMQDCEYDEPWLLVEASDDGRFFGTGSAWKPNGEWVGYGSLPESDYSLTEALAAAQLWADRYSVPTIWVQLTP
;
A
#
# COMPACT_ATOMS: atom_id res chain seq x y z
N MET A 1 0.49 -5.10 -12.72
CA MET A 1 -0.66 -5.31 -11.83
C MET A 1 -0.23 -6.14 -10.65
N ALA A 2 -0.20 -5.50 -9.50
CA ALA A 2 0.03 -6.13 -8.21
C ALA A 2 -1.16 -7.03 -7.82
N ALA A 3 -0.91 -8.08 -7.05
CA ALA A 3 -1.98 -8.84 -6.40
C ALA A 3 -2.56 -8.02 -5.24
N ILE A 4 -3.89 -8.03 -5.10
CA ILE A 4 -4.56 -7.39 -3.96
C ILE A 4 -4.93 -8.48 -2.96
N ILE A 5 -4.40 -8.39 -1.73
CA ILE A 5 -4.64 -9.35 -0.65
C ILE A 5 -5.37 -8.63 0.48
N TYR A 6 -6.57 -9.08 0.81
CA TYR A 6 -7.33 -8.56 1.94
C TYR A 6 -6.94 -9.31 3.22
N LEU A 7 -6.49 -8.56 4.22
CA LEU A 7 -6.14 -9.06 5.53
C LEU A 7 -7.39 -9.24 6.40
N SER A 8 -7.41 -10.31 7.18
CA SER A 8 -8.40 -10.51 8.23
C SER A 8 -8.19 -9.50 9.37
N PRO A 9 -9.21 -9.21 10.19
CA PRO A 9 -9.03 -8.33 11.34
C PRO A 9 -7.93 -8.83 12.29
N GLY A 10 -6.93 -8.00 12.55
CA GLY A 10 -5.77 -8.34 13.38
C GLY A 10 -4.70 -9.20 12.69
N GLU A 11 -4.89 -9.55 11.42
CA GLU A 11 -3.86 -10.15 10.58
C GLU A 11 -2.89 -9.06 10.10
N GLN A 12 -1.59 -9.32 10.22
CA GLN A 12 -0.57 -8.41 9.73
C GLN A 12 -0.18 -8.77 8.30
N MET A 13 0.26 -7.78 7.52
CA MET A 13 0.91 -8.08 6.25
C MET A 13 2.13 -8.98 6.51
N GLN A 14 2.42 -9.86 5.57
CA GLN A 14 3.60 -10.71 5.66
C GLN A 14 4.86 -9.84 5.81
N ASP A 15 5.74 -10.23 6.74
CA ASP A 15 7.06 -9.60 6.85
C ASP A 15 7.77 -9.70 5.50
N CYS A 16 7.94 -8.55 4.86
CA CYS A 16 8.79 -8.41 3.69
C CYS A 16 10.23 -8.27 4.19
N GLU A 17 11.19 -8.91 3.53
CA GLU A 17 12.59 -8.67 3.84
C GLU A 17 12.91 -7.17 3.69
N TYR A 18 13.89 -6.64 4.41
CA TYR A 18 14.18 -5.19 4.45
C TYR A 18 14.38 -4.56 3.05
N ASP A 19 14.79 -5.36 2.07
CA ASP A 19 15.04 -4.94 0.69
C ASP A 19 13.84 -5.19 -0.25
N GLU A 20 12.78 -5.85 0.21
CA GLU A 20 11.61 -6.15 -0.61
C GLU A 20 10.61 -4.98 -0.64
N PRO A 21 10.12 -4.60 -1.82
CA PRO A 21 9.13 -3.54 -1.93
C PRO A 21 7.78 -4.01 -1.38
N TRP A 22 7.12 -3.15 -0.61
CA TRP A 22 5.82 -3.43 -0.01
C TRP A 22 4.87 -2.23 -0.11
N LEU A 23 3.57 -2.50 -0.09
CA LEU A 23 2.54 -1.47 -0.10
C LEU A 23 1.27 -1.94 0.61
N LEU A 24 0.84 -1.19 1.62
CA LEU A 24 -0.33 -1.42 2.44
C LEU A 24 -1.35 -0.33 2.19
N VAL A 25 -2.63 -0.69 2.07
CA VAL A 25 -3.78 0.22 2.14
C VAL A 25 -4.58 -0.16 3.37
N GLU A 26 -4.80 0.77 4.29
CA GLU A 26 -5.45 0.50 5.57
C GLU A 26 -6.58 1.49 5.86
N ALA A 27 -7.62 0.99 6.54
CA ALA A 27 -8.72 1.80 7.02
C ALA A 27 -8.30 2.61 8.25
N SER A 28 -8.78 3.84 8.33
CA SER A 28 -8.64 4.75 9.46
C SER A 28 -9.92 4.78 10.30
N ASP A 29 -9.80 5.13 11.58
CA ASP A 29 -10.93 5.30 12.50
C ASP A 29 -11.95 6.37 12.04
N ASP A 30 -11.53 7.31 11.18
CA ASP A 30 -12.39 8.34 10.59
C ASP A 30 -13.12 7.89 9.30
N GLY A 31 -13.07 6.59 8.98
CA GLY A 31 -13.73 5.99 7.83
C GLY A 31 -13.01 6.19 6.50
N ARG A 32 -11.80 6.72 6.54
CA ARG A 32 -10.90 6.92 5.39
C ARG A 32 -10.03 5.70 5.12
N PHE A 33 -9.40 5.67 3.95
CA PHE A 33 -8.40 4.68 3.60
C PHE A 33 -7.12 5.37 3.20
N PHE A 34 -5.99 4.97 3.73
CA PHE A 34 -4.70 5.53 3.38
C PHE A 34 -3.73 4.44 2.95
N GLY A 35 -2.77 4.81 2.12
CA GLY A 35 -1.79 3.92 1.55
C GLY A 35 -0.39 4.28 2.02
N THR A 36 0.36 3.29 2.49
CA THR A 36 1.78 3.42 2.84
C THR A 36 2.59 2.35 2.12
N GLY A 37 3.85 2.64 1.82
CA GLY A 37 4.68 1.70 1.09
C GLY A 37 6.14 2.08 1.02
N SER A 38 6.94 1.15 0.53
CA SER A 38 8.39 1.27 0.41
C SER A 38 8.85 0.51 -0.82
N ALA A 39 9.74 1.10 -1.60
CA ALA A 39 10.39 0.43 -2.72
C ALA A 39 11.77 1.02 -2.99
N TRP A 40 12.48 0.42 -3.93
CA TRP A 40 13.81 0.83 -4.34
C TRP A 40 13.82 1.19 -5.82
N LYS A 41 14.43 2.33 -6.15
CA LYS A 41 14.73 2.69 -7.54
C LYS A 41 15.84 1.78 -8.10
N PRO A 42 15.98 1.65 -9.43
CA PRO A 42 17.06 0.87 -10.04
C PRO A 42 18.48 1.32 -9.67
N ASN A 43 18.65 2.56 -9.20
CA ASN A 43 19.93 3.09 -8.73
C ASN A 43 20.22 2.81 -7.24
N GLY A 44 19.36 2.05 -6.55
CA GLY A 44 19.49 1.74 -5.13
C GLY A 44 18.98 2.82 -4.17
N GLU A 45 18.32 3.87 -4.67
CA GLU A 45 17.70 4.89 -3.81
C GLU A 45 16.34 4.39 -3.28
N TRP A 46 16.15 4.52 -1.97
CA TRP A 46 14.89 4.21 -1.30
C TRP A 46 13.80 5.24 -1.63
N VAL A 47 12.56 4.77 -1.79
CA VAL A 47 11.38 5.61 -2.00
C VAL A 47 10.23 5.14 -1.13
N GLY A 48 9.69 6.06 -0.34
CA GLY A 48 8.44 5.86 0.38
C GLY A 48 7.21 6.21 -0.44
N TYR A 49 6.12 5.49 -0.19
CA TYR A 49 4.77 5.86 -0.57
C TYR A 49 4.00 6.34 0.67
N GLY A 50 3.36 7.48 0.53
CA GLY A 50 2.31 7.93 1.44
C GLY A 50 1.19 8.50 0.58
N SER A 51 -0.03 8.01 0.79
CA SER A 51 -1.20 8.54 0.10
C SER A 51 -1.46 9.99 0.51
N LEU A 52 -2.03 10.74 -0.42
CA LEU A 52 -2.38 12.14 -0.19
C LEU A 52 -3.81 12.22 0.36
N PRO A 53 -4.13 13.23 1.21
CA PRO A 53 -5.47 13.42 1.75
C PRO A 53 -6.58 13.42 0.69
N GLU A 54 -6.26 13.85 -0.54
CA GLU A 54 -7.16 13.92 -1.68
C GLU A 54 -7.55 12.52 -2.23
N SER A 55 -6.73 11.50 -1.98
CA SER A 55 -6.96 10.11 -2.37
C SER A 55 -7.43 9.22 -1.20
N ASP A 56 -7.54 9.79 0.00
CA ASP A 56 -7.78 9.04 1.23
C ASP A 56 -9.28 8.83 1.57
N TYR A 57 -10.18 9.21 0.68
CA TYR A 57 -11.62 9.25 1.00
C TYR A 57 -12.31 7.90 0.89
N SER A 58 -11.91 7.07 -0.07
CA SER A 58 -12.54 5.77 -0.33
C SER A 58 -11.53 4.69 -0.64
N LEU A 59 -11.87 3.44 -0.31
CA LEU A 59 -11.06 2.28 -0.65
C LEU A 59 -10.71 2.23 -2.14
N THR A 60 -11.66 2.58 -3.01
CA THR A 60 -11.45 2.59 -4.47
C THR A 60 -10.40 3.59 -4.90
N GLU A 61 -10.42 4.81 -4.34
CA GLU A 61 -9.45 5.85 -4.66
C GLU A 61 -8.06 5.52 -4.10
N ALA A 62 -8.00 5.03 -2.86
CA ALA A 62 -6.77 4.58 -2.23
C ALA A 62 -6.14 3.42 -3.03
N LEU A 63 -6.94 2.43 -3.45
CA LEU A 63 -6.48 1.31 -4.28
C LEU A 63 -6.02 1.77 -5.68
N ALA A 64 -6.71 2.73 -6.30
CA ALA A 64 -6.29 3.24 -7.60
C ALA A 64 -4.93 3.96 -7.51
N ALA A 65 -4.72 4.79 -6.48
CA ALA A 65 -3.46 5.47 -6.24
C ALA A 65 -2.33 4.48 -5.91
N ALA A 66 -2.62 3.51 -5.03
CA ALA A 66 -1.74 2.42 -4.67
C ALA A 66 -1.32 1.59 -5.89
N GLN A 67 -2.26 1.25 -6.78
CA GLN A 67 -1.99 0.45 -7.97
C GLN A 67 -1.07 1.18 -8.95
N LEU A 68 -1.27 2.48 -9.15
CA LEU A 68 -0.41 3.31 -9.99
C LEU A 68 1.02 3.39 -9.44
N TRP A 69 1.16 3.49 -8.12
CA TRP A 69 2.47 3.50 -7.48
C TRP A 69 3.14 2.12 -7.55
N ALA A 70 2.39 1.06 -7.27
CA ALA A 70 2.86 -0.33 -7.35
C ALA A 70 3.35 -0.69 -8.75
N ASP A 71 2.63 -0.29 -9.80
CA ASP A 71 3.06 -0.51 -11.18
C ASP A 71 4.32 0.28 -11.54
N ARG A 72 4.48 1.50 -10.99
CA ARG A 72 5.70 2.31 -11.21
C ARG A 72 6.94 1.68 -10.59
N TYR A 73 6.82 1.10 -9.40
CA TYR A 73 7.95 0.55 -8.64
C TYR A 73 8.00 -0.98 -8.64
N SER A 74 7.19 -1.62 -9.48
CA SER A 74 7.12 -3.10 -9.60
C SER A 74 6.86 -3.81 -8.28
N VAL A 75 6.00 -3.22 -7.43
CA VAL A 75 5.60 -3.84 -6.17
C VAL A 75 4.62 -4.97 -6.46
N PRO A 76 4.90 -6.21 -6.01
CA PRO A 76 4.15 -7.39 -6.44
C PRO A 76 2.77 -7.51 -5.75
N THR A 77 2.64 -6.95 -4.55
CA THR A 77 1.48 -7.15 -3.69
C THR A 77 1.04 -5.84 -3.05
N ILE A 78 -0.27 -5.63 -2.99
CA ILE A 78 -0.94 -4.59 -2.23
C ILE A 78 -1.73 -5.30 -1.13
N TRP A 79 -1.33 -5.11 0.12
CA TRP A 79 -2.10 -5.60 1.27
C TRP A 79 -3.19 -4.59 1.60
N VAL A 80 -4.37 -5.09 1.99
CA VAL A 80 -5.53 -4.25 2.31
C VAL A 80 -6.08 -4.63 3.67
N GLN A 81 -6.05 -3.69 4.60
CA GLN A 81 -6.63 -3.84 5.93
C GLN A 81 -7.92 -3.02 6.00
N LEU A 82 -9.07 -3.69 6.07
CA LEU A 82 -10.39 -3.04 6.08
C LEU A 82 -10.84 -2.59 7.48
N THR A 83 -10.16 -3.06 8.52
CA THR A 83 -10.43 -2.74 9.92
C THR A 83 -9.28 -1.93 10.50
N PRO A 84 -9.52 -0.76 11.10
CA PRO A 84 -8.49 -0.03 11.83
C PRO A 84 -7.87 -0.88 12.95
#